data_AF-A0A939XJL5-F1
#
_entry.id   AF-A0A939XJL5-F1
#
_cell.length_a   1.000
_cell.length_b   1.000
_cell.length_c   1.000
_cell.angle_alpha   90.00
_cell.angle_beta   90.00
_cell.angle_gamma   90.00
#
_symmetry.space_group_name_H-M   'P 1'
#
loop_
_entity.id
_entity.type
_entity.pdbx_description
1 polymer ?
#
loop_
_entity_poly.entity_id
_entity_poly.type
_entity_poly.pdbx_seq_one_letter_code
_entity_poly.pdbx_strand_id
1 'polypeptide(L)'
;MKRLLIFAAVIFTALSIKTNAQPPRQAQIVSKADMTTVEFVVRDSKPILMDIYQFKDQKAEGGRPVFIYAFGGAWAMGSRVDALCNPLYDHLCEKGWVCVSIDYRLGSARG
;
A
#
# COMPACT_ATOMS: atom_id res chain seq x y z
N MET A 1 -42.85 -24.83 12.85
CA MET A 1 -41.76 -25.15 13.80
C MET A 1 -40.47 -25.64 13.13
N LYS A 2 -40.52 -26.54 12.14
CA LYS A 2 -39.30 -27.04 11.43
C LYS A 2 -38.56 -25.98 10.59
N ARG A 3 -39.26 -24.98 10.03
CA ARG A 3 -38.65 -23.90 9.23
C ARG A 3 -37.87 -22.86 10.06
N LEU A 4 -38.20 -22.71 11.35
CA LEU A 4 -37.51 -21.79 12.27
C LEU A 4 -36.15 -22.35 12.73
N LEU A 5 -36.06 -23.69 12.85
CA LEU A 5 -34.82 -24.39 13.20
C LEU A 5 -33.77 -24.36 12.07
N ILE A 6 -34.20 -24.32 10.81
CA ILE A 6 -33.28 -24.27 9.65
C ILE A 6 -32.60 -22.89 9.55
N PHE A 7 -33.30 -21.80 9.86
CA PHE A 7 -32.70 -20.45 9.87
C PHE A 7 -31.67 -20.26 10.99
N ALA A 8 -31.90 -20.85 12.16
CA ALA A 8 -30.93 -20.82 13.27
C ALA A 8 -29.64 -21.59 12.93
N ALA A 9 -29.74 -22.70 12.20
CA ALA A 9 -28.59 -23.52 11.80
C ALA A 9 -27.67 -22.84 10.76
N VAL A 10 -28.22 -22.00 9.88
CA VAL A 10 -27.44 -21.24 8.87
C VAL A 10 -26.68 -20.07 9.50
N ILE A 11 -27.24 -19.45 10.55
CA ILE A 11 -26.56 -18.37 11.29
C ILE A 11 -25.40 -18.93 12.13
N PHE A 12 -25.53 -20.14 12.67
CA PHE A 12 -24.49 -20.75 13.51
C PHE A 12 -23.28 -21.27 12.71
N THR A 13 -23.46 -21.68 11.45
CA THR A 13 -22.35 -22.11 10.58
C THR A 13 -21.56 -20.94 9.97
N ALA A 14 -22.16 -19.76 9.81
CA ALA A 14 -21.47 -18.57 9.30
C ALA A 14 -20.49 -17.94 10.31
N LEU A 15 -20.60 -18.24 11.60
CA LEU A 15 -19.79 -17.65 12.68
C LEU A 15 -18.51 -18.43 13.02
N SER A 16 -18.23 -19.56 12.35
CA SER A 16 -17.07 -20.42 12.66
C SER A 16 -15.96 -20.40 11.62
N ILE A 17 -15.93 -19.44 10.68
CA ILE A 17 -14.73 -19.21 9.89
C ILE A 17 -13.70 -18.52 10.79
N LYS A 18 -12.99 -19.32 11.59
CA LYS A 18 -11.70 -18.89 12.16
C LYS A 18 -10.73 -18.81 10.99
N THR A 19 -10.70 -17.67 10.30
CA THR A 19 -9.63 -17.37 9.37
C THR A 19 -8.34 -17.35 10.17
N ASN A 20 -7.55 -18.42 10.08
CA ASN A 20 -6.14 -18.41 10.42
C ASN A 20 -5.40 -17.62 9.33
N ALA A 21 -5.79 -16.36 9.15
CA ALA A 21 -5.00 -15.43 8.40
C ALA A 21 -3.69 -15.30 9.19
N GLN A 22 -2.56 -15.58 8.55
CA GLN A 22 -1.29 -15.26 9.17
C GLN A 22 -1.36 -13.79 9.60
N PRO A 23 -1.04 -13.46 10.86
CA PRO A 23 -0.88 -12.06 11.22
C PRO A 23 0.11 -11.48 10.20
N PRO A 24 -0.17 -10.29 9.62
CA PRO A 24 0.72 -9.69 8.66
C PRO A 24 2.12 -9.72 9.24
N ARG A 25 3.10 -10.27 8.49
CA ARG A 25 4.49 -10.35 8.94
C ARG A 25 4.96 -8.93 9.22
N GLN A 26 4.85 -8.52 10.48
CA GLN A 26 5.17 -7.20 10.98
C GLN A 26 6.66 -7.12 11.32
N ALA A 27 7.51 -7.67 10.44
CA ALA A 27 8.86 -7.17 10.42
C ALA A 27 8.75 -5.69 10.05
N GLN A 28 9.34 -4.79 10.82
CA GLN A 28 9.58 -3.43 10.37
C GLN A 28 10.54 -3.53 9.19
N ILE A 29 10.01 -3.81 8.00
CA ILE A 29 10.81 -3.83 6.79
C ILE A 29 11.06 -2.37 6.48
N VAL A 30 12.12 -1.80 7.04
CA VAL A 30 12.58 -0.46 6.70
C VAL A 30 13.34 -0.60 5.38
N SER A 31 13.03 0.26 4.41
CA SER A 31 13.76 0.31 3.14
C SER A 31 15.22 0.73 3.41
N LYS A 32 16.15 0.11 2.69
CA LYS A 32 17.56 0.53 2.67
C LYS A 32 17.75 1.81 1.85
N ALA A 33 16.94 2.01 0.82
CA ALA A 33 17.00 3.21 -0.01
C ALA A 33 16.62 4.46 0.79
N ASP A 34 17.20 5.61 0.42
CA ASP A 34 16.77 6.89 0.98
C ASP A 34 15.33 7.17 0.53
N MET A 35 14.46 7.47 1.48
CA MET A 35 13.09 7.88 1.20
C MET A 35 12.93 9.39 1.45
N THR A 36 12.36 10.10 0.48
CA THR A 36 11.94 11.50 0.61
C THR A 36 10.47 11.63 0.27
N THR A 37 9.68 12.17 1.19
CA THR A 37 8.28 12.52 0.91
C THR A 37 8.22 13.91 0.29
N VAL A 38 7.49 14.05 -0.82
CA VAL A 38 7.20 15.35 -1.44
C VAL A 38 5.70 15.55 -1.60
N GLU A 39 5.25 16.79 -1.46
CA GLU A 39 3.91 17.18 -1.85
C GLU A 39 3.86 17.31 -3.38
N PHE A 40 3.02 16.49 -4.02
CA PHE A 40 2.84 16.58 -5.46
C PHE A 40 1.89 17.72 -5.81
N VAL A 41 0.73 17.76 -5.15
CA VAL A 41 -0.32 18.72 -5.43
C VAL A 41 -1.34 18.79 -4.31
N VAL A 42 -1.95 19.95 -4.09
CA VAL A 42 -3.13 20.08 -3.22
C VAL A 42 -4.41 19.95 -4.05
N ARG A 43 -5.33 19.10 -3.60
CA ARG A 43 -6.68 18.91 -4.18
C ARG A 43 -7.71 18.80 -3.06
N ASP A 44 -8.83 19.49 -3.20
CA ASP A 44 -9.90 19.49 -2.18
C ASP A 44 -9.36 19.88 -0.78
N SER A 45 -8.45 20.86 -0.74
CA SER A 45 -7.72 21.30 0.46
C SER A 45 -6.90 20.21 1.18
N LYS A 46 -6.63 19.08 0.51
CA LYS A 46 -5.79 17.99 1.00
C LYS A 46 -4.56 17.81 0.11
N PRO A 47 -3.35 17.69 0.69
CA PRO A 47 -2.16 17.38 -0.09
C PRO A 47 -2.23 15.93 -0.60
N ILE A 48 -1.83 15.74 -1.86
CA ILE A 48 -1.51 14.45 -2.45
C ILE A 48 0.01 14.34 -2.40
N LEU A 49 0.51 13.38 -1.64
CA LEU A 49 1.94 13.18 -1.42
C LEU A 49 2.49 12.05 -2.31
N MET A 50 3.80 12.01 -2.46
CA MET A 50 4.51 10.84 -2.96
C MET A 50 5.80 10.61 -2.16
N ASP A 51 6.14 9.34 -1.95
CA ASP A 51 7.40 8.92 -1.35
C ASP A 51 8.34 8.45 -2.45
N ILE A 52 9.50 9.10 -2.55
CA ILE A 52 10.54 8.83 -3.54
C ILE A 52 11.66 8.04 -2.87
N TYR A 53 11.92 6.84 -3.37
CA TYR A 53 12.97 5.92 -2.93
C TYR A 53 14.10 5.87 -3.96
N GLN A 54 15.32 6.14 -3.52
CA GLN A 54 16.53 6.06 -4.33
C GLN A 54 17.78 6.01 -3.45
N PHE A 55 18.89 5.45 -3.93
CA PHE A 55 20.19 5.65 -3.28
C PHE A 55 20.80 6.98 -3.75
N LYS A 56 21.06 7.91 -2.82
CA LYS A 56 21.60 9.25 -3.16
C LYS A 56 22.98 9.21 -3.81
N ASP A 57 23.82 8.26 -3.42
CA ASP A 57 25.19 8.13 -3.92
C ASP A 57 25.29 7.44 -5.28
N GLN A 58 24.16 6.95 -5.81
CA GLN A 58 24.13 6.25 -7.09
C GLN A 58 24.13 7.26 -8.25
N LYS A 59 25.29 7.39 -8.88
CA LYS A 59 25.44 8.17 -10.12
C LYS A 59 24.69 7.49 -11.25
N ALA A 60 23.89 8.26 -11.99
CA ALA A 60 23.30 7.84 -13.25
C ALA A 60 23.91 8.67 -14.38
N GLU A 61 24.41 8.01 -15.43
CA GLU A 61 24.97 8.67 -16.62
C GLU A 61 23.88 9.22 -17.57
N GLY A 62 22.66 9.44 -17.05
CA GLY A 62 21.49 9.86 -17.81
C GLY A 62 20.21 9.78 -16.96
N GLY A 63 19.05 9.77 -17.62
CA GLY A 63 17.76 9.58 -16.95
C GLY A 63 17.66 8.21 -16.27
N ARG A 64 17.07 8.16 -15.07
CA ARG A 64 16.80 6.91 -14.35
C ARG A 64 15.40 6.39 -14.72
N PRO A 65 15.21 5.08 -14.91
CA PRO A 65 13.87 4.52 -15.03
C PRO A 65 13.10 4.70 -13.72
N VAL A 66 11.79 4.93 -13.83
CA VAL A 66 10.92 5.19 -12.68
C VAL A 66 9.87 4.09 -12.55
N PHE A 67 9.79 3.51 -11.36
CA PHE A 67 8.71 2.59 -10.97
C PHE A 67 7.70 3.37 -10.12
N ILE A 68 6.43 3.35 -10.49
CA ILE A 68 5.36 4.00 -9.74
C ILE A 68 4.47 2.93 -9.10
N TYR A 69 4.35 2.97 -7.77
CA TYR A 69 3.43 2.15 -7.01
C TYR A 69 2.17 2.94 -6.65
N ALA A 70 1.03 2.43 -7.11
CA ALA A 70 -0.29 2.86 -6.69
C ALA A 70 -0.90 1.74 -5.84
N PHE A 71 -1.12 2.01 -4.55
CA PHE A 71 -1.63 1.02 -3.61
C PHE A 71 -3.04 0.51 -3.98
N GLY A 72 -3.39 -0.70 -3.56
CA GLY A 72 -4.70 -1.33 -3.80
C GLY A 72 -5.82 -0.80 -2.87
N GLY A 73 -6.91 -1.57 -2.70
CA GLY A 73 -8.00 -1.20 -1.77
C GLY A 73 -9.26 -0.65 -2.44
N ALA A 74 -9.50 -1.02 -3.70
CA ALA A 74 -10.72 -0.74 -4.45
C ALA A 74 -11.14 0.75 -4.43
N TRP A 75 -10.15 1.65 -4.44
CA TRP A 75 -10.33 3.10 -4.37
C TRP A 75 -11.05 3.60 -3.10
N ALA A 76 -11.26 2.76 -2.09
CA ALA A 76 -12.00 3.10 -0.89
C ALA A 76 -11.11 3.16 0.36
N MET A 77 -9.95 2.50 0.32
CA MET A 77 -9.00 2.43 1.43
C MET A 77 -7.56 2.22 0.93
N GLY A 78 -6.60 2.35 1.84
CA GLY A 78 -5.17 2.16 1.56
C GLY A 78 -4.37 3.46 1.75
N SER A 79 -3.05 3.36 1.53
CA SER A 79 -2.11 4.48 1.63
C SER A 79 -0.85 4.17 0.84
N ARG A 80 -0.13 5.22 0.40
CA ARG A 80 1.22 5.10 -0.18
C ARG A 80 2.23 4.47 0.80
N VAL A 81 1.97 4.50 2.11
CA VAL A 81 2.83 3.85 3.12
C VAL A 81 2.56 2.35 3.14
N ASP A 82 3.32 1.60 2.34
CA ASP A 82 3.25 0.14 2.31
C ASP A 82 4.63 -0.49 2.53
N ALA A 83 4.92 -0.87 3.77
CA ALA A 83 6.20 -1.46 4.16
C ALA A 83 6.47 -2.81 3.48
N LEU A 84 5.44 -3.50 2.99
CA LEU A 84 5.61 -4.78 2.27
C LEU A 84 6.28 -4.58 0.91
N CYS A 85 6.23 -3.36 0.35
CA CYS A 85 6.86 -3.02 -0.92
C CYS A 85 8.35 -2.66 -0.77
N ASN A 86 8.85 -2.38 0.44
CA ASN A 86 10.22 -1.93 0.65
C ASN A 86 11.31 -2.89 0.08
N PRO A 87 11.19 -4.23 0.15
CA PRO A 87 12.18 -5.12 -0.47
C PRO A 87 12.21 -4.99 -2.00
N LEU A 88 11.05 -4.74 -2.62
CA LEU A 88 10.96 -4.49 -4.06
C LEU A 88 11.60 -3.14 -4.40
N TYR A 89 11.32 -2.09 -3.61
CA TYR A 89 11.93 -0.77 -3.81
C TYR A 89 13.44 -0.83 -3.72
N ASP A 90 13.97 -1.50 -2.68
CA ASP A 90 15.41 -1.69 -2.50
C ASP A 90 16.01 -2.42 -3.71
N HIS A 91 15.41 -3.53 -4.15
CA HIS A 91 15.88 -4.29 -5.30
C HIS A 91 15.93 -3.47 -6.60
N LEU A 92 14.92 -2.64 -6.84
CA LEU A 92 14.86 -1.78 -8.02
C LEU A 92 15.86 -0.63 -7.91
N CYS A 93 16.00 -0.01 -6.73
CA CYS A 93 16.98 1.04 -6.49
C CYS A 93 18.41 0.52 -6.69
N GLU A 94 18.72 -0.69 -6.22
CA GLU A 94 20.03 -1.35 -6.45
C GLU A 94 20.34 -1.48 -7.95
N LYS A 95 19.31 -1.60 -8.81
CA LYS A 95 19.42 -1.66 -10.27
C LYS A 95 19.39 -0.29 -10.96
N GLY A 96 19.39 0.81 -10.21
CA GLY A 96 19.42 2.17 -10.78
C GLY A 96 18.06 2.80 -11.03
N TRP A 97 16.97 2.15 -10.60
CA TRP A 97 15.63 2.73 -10.69
C TRP A 97 15.40 3.76 -9.58
N VAL A 98 14.42 4.63 -9.80
CA VAL A 98 13.78 5.42 -8.75
C VAL A 98 12.39 4.82 -8.51
N CYS A 99 12.05 4.51 -7.27
CA CYS A 99 10.72 4.01 -6.94
C CYS A 99 9.90 5.14 -6.32
N VAL A 100 8.64 5.30 -6.75
CA VAL A 100 7.75 6.36 -6.28
C VAL A 100 6.45 5.72 -5.81
N SER A 101 6.15 5.83 -4.53
CA SER A 101 4.86 5.42 -3.96
C SER A 101 3.94 6.63 -3.86
N ILE A 102 2.77 6.60 -4.49
CA ILE A 102 1.90 7.77 -4.63
C ILE A 102 0.63 7.70 -3.78
N ASP A 103 0.21 8.84 -3.23
CA ASP A 103 -1.16 9.01 -2.79
C ASP A 103 -2.09 9.24 -3.98
N TYR A 104 -3.34 8.82 -3.82
CA TYR A 104 -4.45 9.21 -4.68
C TYR A 104 -5.72 9.39 -3.83
N ARG A 105 -6.71 10.13 -4.35
CA ARG A 105 -7.97 10.37 -3.63
C ARG A 105 -8.79 9.09 -3.54
N LEU A 106 -9.27 8.78 -2.34
CA LEU A 106 -10.23 7.70 -2.11
C LEU A 106 -11.66 8.18 -2.40
N GLY A 107 -12.48 7.32 -2.99
CA GLY A 107 -13.85 7.62 -3.42
C GLY A 107 -14.79 7.97 -2.27
N SER A 108 -14.54 7.47 -1.06
CA SER A 108 -15.33 7.76 0.14
C SER A 108 -15.02 9.14 0.75
N ALA A 109 -13.99 9.85 0.28
CA ALA A 109 -13.65 11.18 0.79
C ALA A 109 -14.59 12.30 0.32
N ARG A 110 -15.62 11.96 -0.48
CA ARG A 110 -16.76 12.83 -0.81
C ARG A 110 -17.90 12.55 0.17
N GLY A 111 -17.79 13.11 1.36
CA GLY A 111 -18.85 13.19 2.37
C GLY A 111 -18.85 14.58 2.96
#